data_AF-W9HP17-F1
#
_entry.id   AF-W9HP17-F1
#
_cell.length_a   1.000
_cell.length_b   1.000
_cell.length_c   1.000
_cell.angle_alpha   90.00
_cell.angle_beta   90.00
_cell.angle_gamma   90.00
#
_symmetry.space_group_name_H-M   'P 1'
#
loop_
_entity.id
_entity.type
_entity.pdbx_description
1 polymer ?
#
loop_
_entity_poly.entity_id
_entity_poly.type
_entity_poly.pdbx_seq_one_letter_code
_entity_poly.pdbx_strand_id
1 'polypeptide(L)'
;MIYSALLPLAATLAAGASLPHFKNCHLKSYPGPENPSFETGNLEGWEVVSGTAFGKDSISTDLSYWDGPFHQDGKKFLLGFKQAGETAVRELKSSTFRASSALSFLIGGGYNPDNLYVALMRESDRKTLLKQTATNDEALIRIIWDTSKWQGQKVHIVVHDSSKSESWGHINIDDVRVSYHALGEDKDLSFNILGQANQAPRGSSAYSSYAVDPTRPQYHYTPFQGWINDPAGLGPMHWAHATSTDSVHWREQPVALYPAKVSNSSDDSGRFTGSAVVDKKKNELRLILTDYINLAYHPDAVQESVITATSKDRVRFNLSKKPIISGPPKGEDPFFRDPKVFRDPTNNNWKMAVSATNGKSGQVQLYESDDLVSWSHVGILYTGDGSTGKL
;
A
#
# COMPACT_ATOMS: atom_id res chain seq x y z
N MET A 1 11.32 -11.31 -23.70
CA MET A 1 10.35 -10.40 -23.04
C MET A 1 9.00 -10.54 -23.73
N ILE A 2 8.09 -11.34 -23.16
CA ILE A 2 6.72 -11.45 -23.65
C ILE A 2 5.94 -10.30 -23.02
N TYR A 3 5.69 -9.26 -23.80
CA TYR A 3 4.61 -8.32 -23.52
C TYR A 3 3.30 -9.09 -23.67
N SER A 4 2.61 -9.39 -22.56
CA SER A 4 1.20 -9.79 -22.63
C SER A 4 0.37 -8.53 -22.90
N ALA A 5 0.25 -8.20 -24.19
CA ALA A 5 -0.78 -7.29 -24.67
C ALA A 5 -2.14 -7.98 -24.46
N LEU A 6 -2.90 -7.50 -23.48
CA LEU A 6 -4.30 -7.83 -23.30
C LEU A 6 -5.07 -7.27 -24.51
N LEU A 7 -5.48 -8.16 -25.42
CA LEU A 7 -6.57 -7.88 -26.36
C LEU A 7 -7.86 -7.61 -25.56
N PRO A 8 -8.55 -6.49 -25.80
CA PRO A 8 -9.78 -6.18 -25.10
C PRO A 8 -10.89 -7.08 -25.63
N LEU A 9 -11.41 -7.98 -24.80
CA LEU A 9 -12.70 -8.59 -25.08
C LEU A 9 -13.75 -7.50 -24.84
N ALA A 10 -14.39 -7.08 -25.93
CA ALA A 10 -15.42 -6.05 -25.94
C ALA A 10 -16.57 -6.40 -24.98
N ALA A 11 -16.57 -5.77 -23.80
CA ALA A 11 -17.80 -5.57 -23.05
C ALA A 11 -18.59 -4.48 -23.79
N THR A 12 -19.67 -4.86 -24.45
CA THR A 12 -20.59 -3.94 -25.10
C THR A 12 -21.18 -3.03 -24.02
N LEU A 13 -20.68 -1.80 -23.92
CA LEU A 13 -21.31 -0.74 -23.13
C LEU A 13 -22.65 -0.39 -23.78
N ALA A 14 -23.74 -0.80 -23.14
CA ALA A 14 -25.02 -0.14 -23.35
C ALA A 14 -24.93 1.26 -22.72
N ALA A 15 -24.58 2.26 -23.53
CA ALA A 15 -24.75 3.66 -23.19
C ALA A 15 -26.25 3.99 -23.19
N GLY A 16 -26.77 4.55 -22.10
CA GLY A 16 -28.17 4.98 -22.07
C GLY A 16 -28.82 5.16 -20.71
N ALA A 17 -28.09 5.60 -19.69
CA ALA A 17 -28.69 6.33 -18.59
C ALA A 17 -27.66 7.34 -18.10
N SER A 18 -27.98 8.63 -18.20
CA SER A 18 -27.26 9.68 -17.47
C SER A 18 -27.14 9.22 -16.03
N LEU A 19 -25.92 8.95 -15.57
CA LEU A 19 -25.67 8.65 -14.17
C LEU A 19 -26.29 9.79 -13.36
N PRO A 20 -27.22 9.49 -12.44
CA PRO A 20 -27.76 10.53 -11.57
C PRO A 20 -26.56 11.15 -10.87
N HIS A 21 -26.42 12.46 -11.04
CA HIS A 21 -25.55 13.28 -10.20
C HIS A 21 -25.81 12.83 -8.76
N PHE A 22 -24.79 12.32 -8.06
CA PHE A 22 -24.92 11.90 -6.67
C PHE A 22 -25.19 13.13 -5.79
N LYS A 23 -26.42 13.66 -5.86
CA LYS A 23 -26.93 14.66 -4.93
C LYS A 23 -27.12 13.94 -3.61
N ASN A 24 -26.26 14.26 -2.67
CA ASN A 24 -26.28 13.84 -1.26
C ASN A 24 -25.83 12.40 -1.02
N CYS A 25 -24.51 12.21 -0.94
CA CYS A 25 -23.95 11.18 -0.08
C CYS A 25 -24.47 11.45 1.35
N HIS A 26 -25.47 10.68 1.79
CA HIS A 26 -26.00 10.67 3.16
C HIS A 26 -24.96 10.10 4.15
N LEU A 27 -23.75 10.65 4.16
CA LEU A 27 -22.75 10.37 5.16
C LEU A 27 -23.18 11.12 6.41
N LYS A 28 -23.53 10.38 7.48
CA LYS A 28 -23.77 11.01 8.78
C LYS A 28 -22.51 11.80 9.15
N SER A 29 -22.69 13.10 9.23
CA SER A 29 -21.66 14.08 9.46
C SER A 29 -21.72 14.55 10.90
N TYR A 30 -20.58 14.62 11.54
CA TYR A 30 -20.39 15.32 12.81
C TYR A 30 -19.34 16.42 12.61
N PRO A 31 -19.40 17.51 13.39
CA PRO A 31 -18.34 18.50 13.41
C PRO A 31 -16.99 17.88 13.79
N GLY A 32 -15.92 18.40 13.20
CA GLY A 32 -14.54 18.03 13.52
C GLY A 32 -14.05 18.64 14.83
N PRO A 33 -12.74 18.56 15.12
CA PRO A 33 -12.16 19.25 16.26
C PRO A 33 -12.24 20.77 16.10
N GLU A 34 -12.21 21.49 17.22
CA GLU A 34 -11.97 22.92 17.26
C GLU A 34 -10.60 23.27 16.67
N ASN A 35 -10.53 24.43 15.98
CA ASN A 35 -9.31 24.93 15.34
C ASN A 35 -8.57 23.88 14.48
N PRO A 36 -9.25 23.23 13.51
CA PRO A 36 -8.70 22.09 12.79
C PRO A 36 -7.53 22.44 11.85
N SER A 37 -7.36 23.72 11.52
CA SER A 37 -6.36 24.24 10.58
C SER A 37 -5.41 25.25 11.20
N PHE A 38 -5.44 25.46 12.52
CA PHE A 38 -4.56 26.40 13.22
C PHE A 38 -4.66 27.88 12.78
N GLU A 39 -5.66 28.23 11.95
CA GLU A 39 -5.85 29.58 11.39
C GLU A 39 -6.13 30.65 12.45
N THR A 40 -6.56 30.26 13.65
CA THR A 40 -6.68 31.15 14.81
C THR A 40 -5.32 31.74 15.23
N GLY A 41 -4.20 31.11 14.85
CA GLY A 41 -2.86 31.52 15.24
C GLY A 41 -2.44 31.08 16.64
N ASN A 42 -3.16 30.14 17.23
CA ASN A 42 -2.88 29.58 18.54
C ASN A 42 -3.23 28.07 18.56
N LEU A 43 -3.02 27.43 19.71
CA LEU A 43 -3.41 26.05 19.97
C LEU A 43 -4.77 25.94 20.67
N GLU A 44 -5.68 26.90 20.48
CA GLU A 44 -7.05 26.76 21.00
C GLU A 44 -7.66 25.47 20.43
N GLY A 45 -8.35 24.70 21.26
CA GLY A 45 -8.84 23.37 20.88
C GLY A 45 -7.75 22.30 20.77
N TRP A 46 -6.48 22.58 21.10
CA TRP A 46 -5.38 21.62 21.14
C TRP A 46 -4.59 21.69 22.46
N GLU A 47 -4.66 20.63 23.26
CA GLU A 47 -3.99 20.50 24.54
C GLU A 47 -2.58 19.93 24.37
N VAL A 48 -1.57 20.64 24.87
CA VAL A 48 -0.22 20.09 25.02
C VAL A 48 -0.23 19.12 26.21
N VAL A 49 -0.31 17.82 25.92
CA VAL A 49 -0.45 16.77 26.95
C VAL A 49 0.84 16.59 27.73
N SER A 50 1.99 16.74 27.06
CA SER A 50 3.30 16.64 27.69
C SER A 50 4.38 17.42 26.93
N GLY A 51 5.52 17.68 27.57
CA GLY A 51 6.74 18.27 26.99
C GLY A 51 6.63 19.72 26.48
N THR A 52 7.62 20.18 25.70
CA THR A 52 7.80 21.55 25.19
C THR A 52 7.89 21.80 23.64
N ALA A 53 7.48 20.91 22.71
CA ALA A 53 7.70 21.05 21.23
C ALA A 53 6.48 21.63 20.58
N PHE A 54 5.35 21.42 21.23
CA PHE A 54 4.13 22.07 20.85
C PHE A 54 3.92 23.22 21.82
N GLY A 55 3.75 24.40 21.24
CA GLY A 55 3.48 25.64 21.94
C GLY A 55 3.00 26.68 20.96
N LYS A 56 2.80 27.91 21.45
CA LYS A 56 2.33 29.02 20.61
C LYS A 56 3.26 29.29 19.42
N ASP A 57 4.56 29.03 19.56
CA ASP A 57 5.55 29.31 18.53
C ASP A 57 5.60 28.18 17.48
N SER A 58 4.88 27.07 17.68
CA SER A 58 4.70 26.00 16.70
C SER A 58 3.78 26.40 15.55
N ILE A 59 2.95 27.44 15.70
CA ILE A 59 2.08 27.89 14.63
C ILE A 59 2.87 28.74 13.65
N SER A 60 3.13 28.17 12.47
CA SER A 60 3.96 28.79 11.45
C SER A 60 3.13 29.48 10.38
N THR A 61 3.65 30.58 9.85
CA THR A 61 3.15 31.25 8.64
C THR A 61 4.12 31.10 7.46
N ASP A 62 5.13 30.24 7.60
CA ASP A 62 6.19 30.09 6.60
C ASP A 62 5.58 29.46 5.35
N LEU A 63 5.88 30.04 4.18
CA LEU A 63 5.33 29.57 2.90
C LEU A 63 6.20 28.48 2.25
N SER A 64 7.47 28.41 2.65
CA SER A 64 8.46 27.52 2.06
C SER A 64 9.57 27.14 3.04
N TYR A 65 10.20 26.00 2.78
CA TYR A 65 11.42 25.49 3.42
C TYR A 65 12.53 25.38 2.36
N TRP A 66 13.66 24.74 2.71
CA TRP A 66 14.85 24.70 1.85
C TRP A 66 14.66 23.95 0.52
N ASP A 67 13.63 23.09 0.40
CA ASP A 67 13.38 22.27 -0.80
C ASP A 67 12.09 22.63 -1.54
N GLY A 68 11.30 23.60 -1.06
CA GLY A 68 10.05 23.96 -1.72
C GLY A 68 9.01 24.62 -0.82
N PRO A 69 7.77 24.80 -1.31
CA PRO A 69 6.66 25.32 -0.51
C PRO A 69 6.11 24.24 0.43
N PHE A 70 5.58 24.65 1.59
CA PHE A 70 4.96 23.72 2.54
C PHE A 70 3.63 23.13 2.04
N HIS A 71 2.96 23.78 1.08
CA HIS A 71 1.64 23.35 0.58
C HIS A 71 0.54 23.28 1.67
N GLN A 72 0.64 24.13 2.69
CA GLN A 72 -0.39 24.31 3.72
C GLN A 72 -1.71 24.77 3.12
N ASP A 73 -2.81 24.51 3.82
CA ASP A 73 -4.12 25.04 3.47
C ASP A 73 -4.37 26.31 4.30
N GLY A 74 -4.54 27.44 3.63
CA GLY A 74 -4.63 28.73 4.30
C GLY A 74 -3.27 29.37 4.53
N LYS A 75 -3.08 29.99 5.69
CA LYS A 75 -1.91 30.81 6.03
C LYS A 75 -1.10 30.26 7.19
N LYS A 76 -1.65 29.33 7.97
CA LYS A 76 -1.07 28.85 9.21
C LYS A 76 -1.15 27.34 9.29
N PHE A 77 -0.17 26.74 9.95
CA PHE A 77 -0.13 25.31 10.21
C PHE A 77 0.75 25.01 11.42
N LEU A 78 0.73 23.77 11.92
CA LEU A 78 1.62 23.32 12.99
C LEU A 78 2.97 22.85 12.40
N LEU A 79 4.05 23.57 12.69
CA LEU A 79 5.43 23.18 12.39
C LEU A 79 6.09 22.62 13.66
N GLY A 80 6.33 21.30 13.67
CA GLY A 80 6.63 20.53 14.88
C GLY A 80 7.93 20.93 15.60
N PHE A 81 8.96 21.33 14.85
CA PHE A 81 10.25 21.70 15.44
C PHE A 81 10.35 23.18 15.86
N LYS A 82 9.43 24.06 15.42
CA LYS A 82 9.61 25.53 15.50
C LYS A 82 9.73 26.05 16.93
N GLN A 83 9.03 25.44 17.88
CA GLN A 83 9.03 25.87 19.29
C GLN A 83 10.32 25.53 20.05
N ALA A 84 10.94 24.38 19.75
CA ALA A 84 11.96 23.81 20.62
C ALA A 84 13.01 22.91 19.93
N GLY A 85 13.06 22.93 18.60
CA GLY A 85 13.98 22.16 17.79
C GLY A 85 13.55 20.70 17.53
N GLU A 86 14.45 19.94 16.92
CA GLU A 86 14.23 18.59 16.38
C GLU A 86 14.14 17.48 17.44
N THR A 87 14.90 17.57 18.54
CA THR A 87 15.09 16.42 19.47
C THR A 87 13.99 16.29 20.53
N ALA A 88 12.87 16.94 20.27
CA ALA A 88 12.06 17.56 21.27
C ALA A 88 10.75 16.76 21.39
N VAL A 89 10.66 15.92 22.43
CA VAL A 89 9.66 14.83 22.53
C VAL A 89 8.44 15.11 23.40
N ARG A 90 7.22 14.92 22.87
CA ARG A 90 5.89 15.26 23.41
C ARG A 90 4.69 14.74 22.62
N GLU A 91 3.51 15.05 23.16
CA GLU A 91 2.21 14.76 22.59
C GLU A 91 1.32 16.03 22.59
N LEU A 92 0.63 16.30 21.48
CA LEU A 92 -0.43 17.31 21.35
C LEU A 92 -1.75 16.60 21.06
N LYS A 93 -2.81 16.96 21.78
CA LYS A 93 -4.14 16.35 21.67
C LYS A 93 -5.16 17.37 21.19
N SER A 94 -5.96 17.02 20.18
CA SER A 94 -7.11 17.85 19.78
C SER A 94 -8.25 17.81 20.80
N SER A 95 -9.15 18.76 20.71
CA SER A 95 -10.48 18.71 21.33
C SER A 95 -11.20 17.43 20.90
N THR A 96 -12.03 16.90 21.81
CA THR A 96 -12.84 15.72 21.54
C THR A 96 -13.95 16.07 20.55
N PHE A 97 -14.11 15.25 19.51
CA PHE A 97 -15.20 15.35 18.55
C PHE A 97 -15.85 13.98 18.32
N ARG A 98 -16.82 13.89 17.41
CA ARG A 98 -17.42 12.60 17.01
C ARG A 98 -16.91 12.21 15.64
N ALA A 99 -16.52 10.95 15.46
CA ALA A 99 -16.05 10.48 14.18
C ALA A 99 -17.15 10.56 13.12
N SER A 100 -16.82 11.10 11.96
CA SER A 100 -17.65 11.07 10.75
C SER A 100 -17.36 9.80 9.94
N SER A 101 -17.86 9.71 8.71
CA SER A 101 -17.51 8.59 7.81
C SER A 101 -16.10 8.67 7.23
N ALA A 102 -15.57 9.88 7.12
CA ALA A 102 -14.24 10.15 6.61
C ALA A 102 -13.60 11.26 7.44
N LEU A 103 -12.29 11.23 7.52
CA LEU A 103 -11.44 12.25 8.10
C LEU A 103 -10.22 12.41 7.21
N SER A 104 -9.77 13.64 6.96
CA SER A 104 -8.51 13.89 6.27
C SER A 104 -7.73 15.00 6.95
N PHE A 105 -6.44 15.06 6.70
CA PHE A 105 -5.53 16.08 7.24
C PHE A 105 -4.30 16.18 6.34
N LEU A 106 -3.60 17.30 6.44
CA LEU A 106 -2.29 17.50 5.87
C LEU A 106 -1.22 17.05 6.87
N ILE A 107 -0.17 16.38 6.40
CA ILE A 107 0.94 15.91 7.24
C ILE A 107 2.28 16.10 6.52
N GLY A 108 3.32 16.46 7.28
CA GLY A 108 4.70 16.60 6.84
C GLY A 108 5.68 16.31 7.98
N GLY A 109 6.98 16.42 7.74
CA GLY A 109 8.05 16.12 8.69
C GLY A 109 8.62 14.70 8.55
N GLY A 110 9.14 14.15 9.65
CA GLY A 110 9.91 12.92 9.69
C GLY A 110 9.12 11.61 9.57
N TYR A 111 9.80 10.59 9.04
CA TYR A 111 9.33 9.21 8.97
C TYR A 111 9.85 8.40 10.15
N ASN A 112 8.99 8.18 11.13
CA ASN A 112 9.25 7.24 12.22
C ASN A 112 7.92 6.70 12.77
N PRO A 113 7.30 5.68 12.17
CA PRO A 113 5.96 5.21 12.54
C PRO A 113 5.74 4.86 14.02
N ASP A 114 6.81 4.62 14.78
CA ASP A 114 6.78 4.28 16.20
C ASP A 114 6.89 5.51 17.10
N ASN A 115 7.47 6.61 16.61
CA ASN A 115 7.76 7.80 17.41
C ASN A 115 7.25 9.11 16.81
N LEU A 116 6.92 9.20 15.53
CA LEU A 116 6.43 10.39 14.84
C LEU A 116 5.14 10.00 14.12
N TYR A 117 3.99 10.39 14.65
CA TYR A 117 2.73 10.10 13.98
C TYR A 117 1.58 10.99 14.40
N VAL A 118 0.63 11.15 13.49
CA VAL A 118 -0.73 11.60 13.78
C VAL A 118 -1.61 10.37 13.98
N ALA A 119 -2.39 10.32 15.04
CA ALA A 119 -3.27 9.20 15.38
C ALA A 119 -4.71 9.66 15.64
N LEU A 120 -5.68 8.84 15.23
CA LEU A 120 -7.06 8.92 15.71
C LEU A 120 -7.22 8.01 16.91
N MET A 121 -7.67 8.54 18.03
CA MET A 121 -7.85 7.78 19.27
C MET A 121 -9.30 7.81 19.74
N ARG A 122 -9.78 6.68 20.28
CA ARG A 122 -11.09 6.60 20.89
C ARG A 122 -11.04 7.13 22.32
N GLU A 123 -12.01 7.97 22.70
CA GLU A 123 -12.00 8.56 24.04
C GLU A 123 -12.24 7.56 25.18
N SER A 124 -13.12 6.57 24.97
CA SER A 124 -13.57 5.70 26.06
C SER A 124 -12.46 4.82 26.65
N ASP A 125 -11.48 4.44 25.84
CA ASP A 125 -10.44 3.47 26.18
C ASP A 125 -9.03 3.92 25.77
N ARG A 126 -8.88 5.14 25.21
CA ARG A 126 -7.64 5.66 24.62
C ARG A 126 -7.01 4.71 23.61
N LYS A 127 -7.82 3.91 22.91
CA LYS A 127 -7.30 3.01 21.88
C LYS A 127 -6.98 3.78 20.61
N THR A 128 -5.76 3.62 20.10
CA THR A 128 -5.39 4.04 18.75
C THR A 128 -6.21 3.28 17.71
N LEU A 129 -6.98 4.00 16.92
CA LEU A 129 -7.84 3.48 15.86
C LEU A 129 -7.12 3.44 14.51
N LEU A 130 -6.44 4.55 14.20
CA LEU A 130 -5.62 4.75 13.00
C LEU A 130 -4.40 5.58 13.40
N LYS A 131 -3.28 5.40 12.68
CA LYS A 131 -2.08 6.22 12.83
C LYS A 131 -1.37 6.40 11.49
N GLN A 132 -0.68 7.51 11.31
CA GLN A 132 0.06 7.86 10.10
C GLN A 132 1.32 8.67 10.45
N THR A 133 2.46 8.32 9.85
CA THR A 133 3.71 9.11 9.90
C THR A 133 3.89 9.91 8.60
N ALA A 134 4.74 10.93 8.63
CA ALA A 134 5.20 11.67 7.46
C ALA A 134 6.34 10.95 6.72
N THR A 135 6.93 11.58 5.68
CA THR A 135 7.81 10.95 4.68
C THR A 135 9.26 11.45 4.66
N ASN A 136 9.75 12.10 5.73
CA ASN A 136 10.99 12.87 5.71
C ASN A 136 10.93 13.99 4.64
N ASP A 137 9.81 14.70 4.62
CA ASP A 137 9.61 15.86 3.76
C ASP A 137 8.74 16.88 4.49
N GLU A 138 9.10 18.16 4.44
CA GLU A 138 8.36 19.25 5.06
C GLU A 138 7.06 19.56 4.30
N ALA A 139 7.02 19.25 2.99
CA ALA A 139 5.83 19.43 2.17
C ALA A 139 4.65 18.64 2.76
N LEU A 140 3.56 19.34 3.02
CA LEU A 140 2.35 18.79 3.58
C LEU A 140 1.56 18.03 2.52
N ILE A 141 1.31 16.75 2.77
CA ILE A 141 0.51 15.89 1.90
C ILE A 141 -0.82 15.51 2.54
N ARG A 142 -1.86 15.37 1.71
CA ARG A 142 -3.20 14.99 2.18
C ARG A 142 -3.27 13.50 2.48
N ILE A 143 -3.67 13.16 3.70
CA ILE A 143 -4.02 11.82 4.11
C ILE A 143 -5.52 11.74 4.31
N ILE A 144 -6.15 10.69 3.78
CA ILE A 144 -7.58 10.43 3.93
C ILE A 144 -7.76 9.11 4.67
N TRP A 145 -8.54 9.15 5.73
CA TRP A 145 -8.94 8.01 6.55
C TRP A 145 -10.43 7.73 6.39
N ASP A 146 -10.76 6.47 6.07
CA ASP A 146 -12.10 5.93 6.25
C ASP A 146 -12.34 5.68 7.75
N THR A 147 -13.25 6.47 8.32
CA THR A 147 -13.60 6.42 9.74
C THR A 147 -15.03 5.91 9.98
N SER A 148 -15.69 5.42 8.93
CA SER A 148 -17.09 4.94 8.95
C SER A 148 -17.37 3.91 10.04
N LYS A 149 -16.40 3.03 10.32
CA LYS A 149 -16.48 2.02 11.39
C LYS A 149 -16.73 2.61 12.78
N TRP A 150 -16.28 3.83 13.04
CA TRP A 150 -16.37 4.49 14.35
C TRP A 150 -17.34 5.66 14.36
N GLN A 151 -18.14 5.81 13.30
CA GLN A 151 -19.04 6.94 13.14
C GLN A 151 -19.92 7.19 14.39
N GLY A 152 -19.94 8.44 14.85
CA GLY A 152 -20.66 8.87 16.05
C GLY A 152 -19.95 8.58 17.37
N GLN A 153 -18.88 7.77 17.41
CA GLN A 153 -18.07 7.56 18.62
C GLN A 153 -17.27 8.82 18.94
N LYS A 154 -17.06 9.08 20.24
CA LYS A 154 -16.18 10.16 20.70
C LYS A 154 -14.72 9.78 20.44
N VAL A 155 -14.02 10.66 19.75
CA VAL A 155 -12.62 10.50 19.32
C VAL A 155 -11.87 11.82 19.48
N HIS A 156 -10.54 11.75 19.46
CA HIS A 156 -9.64 12.89 19.33
C HIS A 156 -8.46 12.53 18.44
N ILE A 157 -7.76 13.54 17.94
CA ILE A 157 -6.49 13.39 17.25
C ILE A 157 -5.36 13.58 18.24
N VAL A 158 -4.32 12.78 18.08
CA VAL A 158 -3.03 12.97 18.75
C VAL A 158 -1.95 13.20 17.71
N VAL A 159 -1.14 14.24 17.91
CA VAL A 159 0.14 14.44 17.24
C VAL A 159 1.22 14.01 18.22
N HIS A 160 1.85 12.89 17.92
CA HIS A 160 2.85 12.27 18.78
C HIS A 160 4.23 12.47 18.16
N ASP A 161 5.13 13.01 18.97
CA ASP A 161 6.54 13.16 18.65
C ASP A 161 7.38 12.63 19.82
N SER A 162 7.96 11.45 19.70
CA SER A 162 8.94 10.92 20.63
C SER A 162 10.30 10.66 20.01
N SER A 163 10.59 11.30 18.87
CA SER A 163 11.88 11.13 18.21
C SER A 163 12.98 11.89 18.95
N LYS A 164 14.13 11.24 19.07
CA LYS A 164 15.37 11.87 19.56
C LYS A 164 16.34 12.19 18.43
N SER A 165 15.89 12.04 17.19
CA SER A 165 16.72 12.32 16.02
C SER A 165 17.02 13.82 15.94
N GLU A 166 18.26 14.15 15.61
CA GLU A 166 18.68 15.53 15.34
C GLU A 166 18.31 15.99 13.92
N SER A 167 17.81 15.07 13.09
CA SER A 167 17.33 15.32 11.73
C SER A 167 16.02 14.57 11.50
N TRP A 168 15.00 15.26 11.00
CA TRP A 168 13.65 14.71 10.84
C TRP A 168 13.06 14.18 12.14
N GLY A 169 13.38 14.86 13.25
CA GLY A 169 12.94 14.53 14.59
C GLY A 169 11.56 15.09 14.93
N HIS A 170 10.79 15.56 13.95
CA HIS A 170 9.54 16.29 14.17
C HIS A 170 8.41 15.83 13.24
N ILE A 171 7.20 16.29 13.50
CA ILE A 171 6.03 16.07 12.65
C ILE A 171 5.18 17.34 12.52
N ASN A 172 4.67 17.58 11.32
CA ASN A 172 3.84 18.73 10.96
C ASN A 172 2.42 18.26 10.67
N ILE A 173 1.43 19.09 10.97
CA ILE A 173 0.03 18.81 10.64
C ILE A 173 -0.70 20.11 10.27
N ASP A 174 -1.66 19.98 9.37
CA ASP A 174 -2.58 21.06 9.02
C ASP A 174 -3.96 20.52 8.62
N ASP A 175 -4.95 21.41 8.59
CA ASP A 175 -6.22 21.29 7.88
C ASP A 175 -6.93 19.93 8.03
N VAL A 176 -7.35 19.66 9.27
CA VAL A 176 -8.17 18.51 9.61
C VAL A 176 -9.60 18.70 9.10
N ARG A 177 -10.02 17.86 8.17
CA ARG A 177 -11.37 17.86 7.60
C ARG A 177 -12.12 16.59 7.99
N VAL A 178 -13.44 16.69 8.11
CA VAL A 178 -14.32 15.55 8.40
C VAL A 178 -15.46 15.48 7.39
N SER A 179 -16.09 14.30 7.31
CA SER A 179 -17.28 14.09 6.49
C SER A 179 -17.01 14.32 4.99
N TYR A 180 -17.91 14.99 4.28
CA TYR A 180 -17.73 15.25 2.85
C TYR A 180 -16.53 16.16 2.56
N HIS A 181 -16.24 17.15 3.42
CA HIS A 181 -15.06 18.01 3.28
C HIS A 181 -13.74 17.22 3.35
N ALA A 182 -13.74 16.08 4.04
CA ALA A 182 -12.56 15.21 4.08
C ALA A 182 -12.20 14.63 2.71
N LEU A 183 -13.19 14.54 1.82
CA LEU A 183 -13.08 14.01 0.46
C LEU A 183 -12.97 15.12 -0.60
N GLY A 184 -12.73 16.37 -0.19
CA GLY A 184 -12.71 17.54 -1.08
C GLY A 184 -14.01 18.35 -1.03
N GLU A 185 -13.94 19.65 -1.30
CA GLU A 185 -15.13 20.48 -1.54
C GLU A 185 -15.63 20.27 -2.98
N ASP A 186 -16.84 20.73 -3.33
CA ASP A 186 -17.44 20.68 -4.67
C ASP A 186 -16.66 21.45 -5.79
N LYS A 187 -15.38 21.76 -5.55
CA LYS A 187 -14.41 22.10 -6.57
C LYS A 187 -13.56 20.86 -6.76
N ASP A 188 -13.59 20.28 -7.95
CA ASP A 188 -12.75 19.18 -8.45
C ASP A 188 -11.64 18.85 -7.46
N LEU A 189 -11.67 17.64 -6.85
CA LEU A 189 -10.63 17.08 -5.98
C LEU A 189 -9.26 17.71 -6.29
N SER A 190 -8.96 18.83 -5.65
CA SER A 190 -7.76 19.59 -5.94
C SER A 190 -6.71 18.99 -5.05
N PHE A 191 -6.26 17.80 -5.42
CA PHE A 191 -4.97 17.33 -4.98
C PHE A 191 -3.97 18.30 -5.57
N ASN A 192 -3.22 19.01 -4.72
CA ASN A 192 -2.06 19.77 -5.16
C ASN A 192 -1.26 18.84 -6.08
N ILE A 193 -1.07 19.27 -7.33
CA ILE A 193 -0.22 18.57 -8.29
C ILE A 193 1.20 18.67 -7.74
N LEU A 194 1.58 17.71 -6.90
CA LEU A 194 2.95 17.48 -6.47
C LEU A 194 3.69 16.84 -7.65
N GLY A 195 4.10 17.67 -8.59
CA GLY A 195 4.83 17.24 -9.78
C GLY A 195 5.64 18.34 -10.47
N GLN A 196 5.52 19.61 -10.05
CA GLN A 196 6.32 20.70 -10.62
C GLN A 196 7.33 21.32 -9.67
N ALA A 197 7.13 21.26 -8.34
CA ALA A 197 8.10 21.78 -7.37
C ALA A 197 9.25 20.80 -7.08
N ASN A 198 9.04 19.48 -7.24
CA ASN A 198 10.01 18.44 -6.93
C ASN A 198 10.91 18.05 -8.12
N GLN A 199 11.26 19.01 -8.98
CA GLN A 199 12.32 18.78 -9.96
C GLN A 199 13.67 18.83 -9.23
N ALA A 200 14.28 17.65 -8.98
CA ALA A 200 15.69 17.62 -8.65
C ALA A 200 16.48 18.30 -9.80
N PRO A 201 17.44 19.21 -9.51
CA PRO A 201 18.42 19.61 -10.50
C PRO A 201 19.06 18.35 -11.09
N ARG A 202 19.23 18.28 -12.41
CA ARG A 202 19.90 17.15 -13.08
C ARG A 202 21.21 16.83 -12.35
N GLY A 203 21.27 15.68 -11.67
CA GLY A 203 22.53 15.11 -11.18
C GLY A 203 22.62 14.66 -9.71
N SER A 204 21.56 14.65 -8.90
CA SER A 204 21.65 14.05 -7.55
C SER A 204 21.44 12.53 -7.58
N SER A 205 22.39 11.80 -6.99
CA SER A 205 22.46 10.34 -6.99
C SER A 205 21.59 9.70 -5.90
N ALA A 206 20.76 8.74 -6.32
CA ALA A 206 20.27 7.54 -5.61
C ALA A 206 19.64 7.68 -4.20
N TYR A 207 18.40 7.19 -4.10
CA TYR A 207 17.60 6.88 -2.89
C TYR A 207 16.70 7.98 -2.29
N SER A 208 16.23 8.96 -3.07
CA SER A 208 15.07 9.75 -2.65
C SER A 208 13.79 8.92 -2.74
N SER A 209 12.96 8.99 -1.69
CA SER A 209 11.76 8.17 -1.50
C SER A 209 10.79 8.24 -2.68
N TYR A 210 10.23 7.09 -3.06
CA TYR A 210 9.23 6.93 -4.12
C TYR A 210 7.94 7.77 -3.92
N ALA A 211 7.74 8.36 -2.74
CA ALA A 211 6.64 9.26 -2.42
C ALA A 211 6.83 10.70 -2.99
N VAL A 212 8.07 11.12 -3.24
CA VAL A 212 8.40 12.45 -3.80
C VAL A 212 8.78 12.40 -5.28
N ASP A 213 8.69 11.22 -5.90
CA ASP A 213 9.01 11.01 -7.32
C ASP A 213 8.04 11.81 -8.20
N PRO A 214 8.52 12.82 -8.97
CA PRO A 214 7.66 13.67 -9.80
C PRO A 214 6.99 12.90 -10.94
N THR A 215 7.46 11.68 -11.23
CA THR A 215 6.87 10.78 -12.22
C THR A 215 5.92 9.76 -11.60
N ARG A 216 5.69 9.79 -10.29
CA ARG A 216 4.80 8.85 -9.61
C ARG A 216 3.36 9.00 -10.15
N PRO A 217 2.78 7.93 -10.69
CA PRO A 217 1.43 7.99 -11.24
C PRO A 217 0.38 8.12 -10.12
N GLN A 218 -0.55 9.06 -10.28
CA GLN A 218 -1.62 9.32 -9.32
C GLN A 218 -2.82 8.37 -9.48
N TYR A 219 -3.06 7.89 -10.70
CA TYR A 219 -4.19 7.02 -11.04
C TYR A 219 -3.81 5.55 -11.23
N HIS A 220 -2.60 5.16 -10.85
CA HIS A 220 -2.15 3.77 -10.87
C HIS A 220 -1.81 3.35 -9.45
N TYR A 221 -2.17 2.12 -9.10
CA TYR A 221 -1.71 1.56 -7.84
C TYR A 221 -0.19 1.43 -7.87
N THR A 222 0.45 2.02 -6.88
CA THR A 222 1.88 1.95 -6.63
C THR A 222 2.08 1.84 -5.12
N PRO A 223 3.01 1.00 -4.61
CA PRO A 223 3.25 0.86 -3.19
C PRO A 223 3.68 2.19 -2.60
N PHE A 224 3.44 2.42 -1.32
CA PHE A 224 3.84 3.68 -0.68
C PHE A 224 5.32 3.99 -0.90
N GLN A 225 6.18 2.96 -0.83
CA GLN A 225 7.61 3.08 -1.11
C GLN A 225 8.17 1.83 -1.81
N GLY A 226 9.35 1.98 -2.41
CA GLY A 226 10.08 0.88 -3.03
C GLY A 226 9.60 0.56 -4.45
N TRP A 227 9.98 -0.62 -4.92
CA TRP A 227 9.69 -1.04 -6.29
C TRP A 227 8.39 -1.83 -6.33
N ILE A 228 7.54 -1.53 -7.30
CA ILE A 228 6.49 -2.45 -7.75
C ILE A 228 7.04 -3.17 -8.98
N ASN A 229 7.07 -4.49 -8.91
CA ASN A 229 7.46 -5.32 -10.03
C ASN A 229 6.20 -5.93 -10.63
N ASP A 230 6.24 -7.16 -11.15
CA ASP A 230 5.05 -7.80 -11.68
C ASP A 230 3.87 -7.63 -10.68
N PRO A 231 2.61 -7.58 -11.13
CA PRO A 231 1.47 -7.66 -10.24
C PRO A 231 1.37 -8.99 -9.44
N ALA A 232 2.44 -9.80 -9.44
CA ALA A 232 2.85 -10.74 -8.39
C ALA A 232 4.40 -10.90 -8.19
N GLY A 233 5.22 -9.97 -8.71
CA GLY A 233 6.61 -9.54 -8.37
C GLY A 233 7.86 -10.06 -9.17
N LEU A 234 9.04 -9.42 -8.94
CA LEU A 234 10.47 -9.78 -9.23
C LEU A 234 11.40 -9.17 -8.11
N GLY A 235 12.61 -9.69 -7.79
CA GLY A 235 13.55 -9.20 -6.73
C GLY A 235 13.70 -10.12 -5.50
N PRO A 236 14.30 -9.77 -4.32
CA PRO A 236 14.05 -10.54 -3.09
C PRO A 236 12.55 -10.44 -2.76
N MET A 237 11.78 -11.40 -3.28
CA MET A 237 10.39 -11.18 -3.61
C MET A 237 9.49 -11.26 -2.38
N HIS A 238 8.79 -10.16 -2.13
CA HIS A 238 7.68 -10.05 -1.19
C HIS A 238 6.35 -10.02 -1.95
N TRP A 239 5.32 -10.55 -1.33
CA TRP A 239 3.95 -10.28 -1.75
C TRP A 239 3.40 -9.13 -0.90
N ALA A 240 3.41 -7.90 -1.42
CA ALA A 240 2.60 -6.82 -0.87
C ALA A 240 1.14 -6.99 -1.29
N HIS A 241 0.20 -6.42 -0.54
CA HIS A 241 -1.20 -6.46 -0.95
C HIS A 241 -1.95 -5.19 -0.56
N ALA A 242 -2.98 -4.88 -1.34
CA ALA A 242 -3.88 -3.78 -1.11
C ALA A 242 -5.32 -4.22 -1.36
N THR A 243 -6.26 -3.53 -0.74
CA THR A 243 -7.69 -3.81 -0.87
C THR A 243 -8.42 -2.59 -1.40
N SER A 244 -9.41 -2.81 -2.25
CA SER A 244 -10.32 -1.78 -2.73
C SER A 244 -11.76 -2.29 -2.68
N THR A 245 -12.71 -1.39 -2.44
CA THR A 245 -14.16 -1.66 -2.49
C THR A 245 -14.80 -1.19 -3.79
N ASP A 246 -14.11 -0.35 -4.57
CA ASP A 246 -14.60 0.27 -5.80
C ASP A 246 -13.66 0.05 -7.01
N SER A 247 -12.54 -0.64 -6.80
CA SER A 247 -11.45 -0.84 -7.76
C SER A 247 -10.76 0.45 -8.23
N VAL A 248 -11.02 1.58 -7.57
CA VAL A 248 -10.45 2.90 -7.88
C VAL A 248 -9.53 3.34 -6.74
N HIS A 249 -10.02 3.28 -5.50
CA HIS A 249 -9.29 3.67 -4.30
C HIS A 249 -8.72 2.44 -3.61
N TRP A 250 -7.42 2.43 -3.37
CA TRP A 250 -6.71 1.28 -2.82
C TRP A 250 -6.15 1.62 -1.44
N ARG A 251 -6.36 0.72 -0.48
CA ARG A 251 -5.75 0.77 0.84
C ARG A 251 -4.69 -0.30 0.95
N GLU A 252 -3.45 0.12 1.14
CA GLU A 252 -2.33 -0.78 1.42
C GLU A 252 -2.58 -1.57 2.70
N GLN A 253 -2.15 -2.83 2.68
CA GLN A 253 -2.24 -3.75 3.81
C GLN A 253 -0.81 -4.20 4.20
N PRO A 254 -0.63 -4.78 5.39
CA PRO A 254 0.65 -5.38 5.75
C PRO A 254 1.18 -6.33 4.67
N VAL A 255 2.49 -6.44 4.50
CA VAL A 255 3.07 -7.40 3.54
C VAL A 255 2.54 -8.82 3.84
N ALA A 256 2.02 -9.49 2.82
CA ALA A 256 1.39 -10.80 2.94
C ALA A 256 2.43 -11.91 3.15
N LEU A 257 3.51 -11.90 2.37
CA LEU A 257 4.58 -12.91 2.43
C LEU A 257 5.95 -12.28 2.31
N TYR A 258 6.86 -12.76 3.16
CA TYR A 258 8.29 -12.48 3.11
C TYR A 258 9.06 -13.72 2.58
N PRO A 259 10.21 -13.57 1.88
CA PRO A 259 11.12 -14.68 1.63
C PRO A 259 11.64 -15.21 2.97
N ALA A 260 12.24 -16.39 2.91
CA ALA A 260 12.93 -16.90 4.07
C ALA A 260 14.06 -15.93 4.47
N LYS A 261 14.32 -15.83 5.79
CA LYS A 261 15.52 -15.13 6.25
C LYS A 261 16.73 -15.93 5.77
N VAL A 262 17.59 -15.28 5.00
CA VAL A 262 18.84 -15.84 4.49
C VAL A 262 20.01 -15.34 5.35
N SER A 263 21.03 -16.17 5.54
CA SER A 263 22.25 -15.78 6.27
C SER A 263 23.21 -14.96 5.40
N ASN A 264 23.07 -15.04 4.08
CA ASN A 264 23.88 -14.31 3.11
C ASN A 264 22.99 -13.33 2.36
N SER A 265 23.35 -12.04 2.34
CA SER A 265 22.58 -10.99 1.65
C SER A 265 22.57 -11.11 0.13
N SER A 266 23.46 -11.91 -0.45
CA SER A 266 23.50 -12.21 -1.88
C SER A 266 22.62 -13.39 -2.27
N ASP A 267 22.06 -14.11 -1.30
CA ASP A 267 21.04 -15.13 -1.55
C ASP A 267 19.70 -14.45 -1.88
N ASP A 268 19.33 -14.51 -3.15
CA ASP A 268 18.13 -13.89 -3.72
C ASP A 268 16.94 -14.86 -3.80
N SER A 269 16.97 -15.95 -3.04
CA SER A 269 15.81 -16.84 -2.86
C SER A 269 14.57 -16.03 -2.47
N GLY A 270 13.42 -16.33 -3.09
CA GLY A 270 12.29 -15.41 -3.14
C GLY A 270 10.92 -16.09 -3.28
N ARG A 271 9.87 -15.34 -2.95
CA ARG A 271 8.47 -15.76 -3.18
C ARG A 271 7.96 -15.17 -4.47
N PHE A 272 8.12 -15.93 -5.55
CA PHE A 272 7.88 -15.51 -6.93
C PHE A 272 6.39 -15.36 -7.29
N THR A 273 6.11 -14.91 -8.53
CA THR A 273 4.76 -14.65 -9.05
C THR A 273 3.83 -15.86 -8.94
N GLY A 274 2.53 -15.58 -8.91
CA GLY A 274 1.47 -16.58 -8.72
C GLY A 274 0.06 -16.00 -8.85
N SER A 275 -0.91 -16.68 -8.22
CA SER A 275 -2.32 -16.31 -8.25
C SER A 275 -2.99 -16.44 -6.88
N ALA A 276 -4.11 -15.73 -6.71
CA ALA A 276 -4.95 -15.80 -5.53
C ALA A 276 -6.34 -16.32 -5.91
N VAL A 277 -6.87 -17.26 -5.12
CA VAL A 277 -8.19 -17.86 -5.32
C VAL A 277 -8.96 -17.91 -4.00
N VAL A 278 -10.28 -17.70 -4.08
CA VAL A 278 -11.18 -17.88 -2.93
C VAL A 278 -11.56 -19.36 -2.84
N ASP A 279 -11.05 -20.07 -1.84
CA ASP A 279 -11.51 -21.41 -1.51
C ASP A 279 -12.82 -21.29 -0.72
N LYS A 280 -13.94 -21.43 -1.44
CA LYS A 280 -15.28 -21.34 -0.85
C LYS A 280 -15.56 -22.47 0.15
N LYS A 281 -14.96 -23.66 -0.01
CA LYS A 281 -15.20 -24.80 0.89
C LYS A 281 -14.58 -24.55 2.26
N LYS A 282 -13.39 -23.93 2.29
CA LYS A 282 -12.66 -23.61 3.53
C LYS A 282 -12.90 -22.18 4.03
N ASN A 283 -13.60 -21.36 3.26
CA ASN A 283 -13.82 -19.93 3.51
C ASN A 283 -12.51 -19.18 3.77
N GLU A 284 -11.54 -19.35 2.87
CA GLU A 284 -10.22 -18.73 2.94
C GLU A 284 -9.80 -18.16 1.59
N LEU A 285 -8.94 -17.15 1.63
CA LEU A 285 -8.16 -16.71 0.48
C LEU A 285 -6.89 -17.56 0.43
N ARG A 286 -6.63 -18.18 -0.72
CA ARG A 286 -5.47 -19.03 -0.96
C ARG A 286 -4.60 -18.41 -2.04
N LEU A 287 -3.34 -18.17 -1.70
CA LEU A 287 -2.29 -17.83 -2.64
C LEU A 287 -1.63 -19.12 -3.13
N ILE A 288 -1.37 -19.21 -4.43
CA ILE A 288 -0.62 -20.29 -5.07
C ILE A 288 0.46 -19.61 -5.88
N LEU A 289 1.72 -19.82 -5.50
CA LEU A 289 2.84 -19.01 -5.96
C LEU A 289 4.08 -19.86 -6.19
N THR A 290 5.02 -19.30 -6.92
CA THR A 290 6.33 -19.92 -7.13
C THR A 290 7.21 -19.68 -5.91
N ASP A 291 7.85 -20.73 -5.41
CA ASP A 291 8.95 -20.62 -4.47
C ASP A 291 10.27 -20.76 -5.25
N TYR A 292 11.07 -19.69 -5.24
CA TYR A 292 12.36 -19.66 -5.91
C TYR A 292 13.48 -19.82 -4.90
N ILE A 293 14.38 -20.76 -5.18
CA ILE A 293 15.58 -21.03 -4.40
C ILE A 293 16.81 -20.84 -5.28
N ASN A 294 17.74 -20.00 -4.84
CA ASN A 294 19.00 -19.82 -5.53
C ASN A 294 19.94 -21.02 -5.28
N LEU A 295 20.16 -21.83 -6.32
CA LEU A 295 20.98 -23.04 -6.24
C LEU A 295 22.46 -22.78 -5.96
N ALA A 296 22.98 -21.57 -6.16
CA ALA A 296 24.35 -21.23 -5.77
C ALA A 296 24.54 -21.25 -4.23
N TYR A 297 23.45 -21.02 -3.49
CA TYR A 297 23.44 -21.04 -2.02
C TYR A 297 22.78 -22.32 -1.46
N HIS A 298 21.94 -22.98 -2.25
CA HIS A 298 21.21 -24.20 -1.88
C HIS A 298 21.31 -25.25 -3.00
N PRO A 299 22.47 -25.87 -3.23
CA PRO A 299 22.73 -26.70 -4.42
C PRO A 299 21.87 -27.98 -4.52
N ASP A 300 21.37 -28.48 -3.38
CA ASP A 300 20.53 -29.68 -3.32
C ASP A 300 19.02 -29.37 -3.42
N ALA A 301 18.66 -28.10 -3.60
CA ALA A 301 17.27 -27.67 -3.68
C ALA A 301 16.70 -27.80 -5.10
N VAL A 302 15.38 -27.66 -5.22
CA VAL A 302 14.71 -27.41 -6.49
C VAL A 302 14.59 -25.91 -6.69
N GLN A 303 15.02 -25.41 -7.84
CA GLN A 303 15.10 -23.97 -8.11
C GLN A 303 13.74 -23.30 -8.09
N GLU A 304 12.76 -23.82 -8.83
CA GLU A 304 11.41 -23.27 -8.88
C GLU A 304 10.40 -24.38 -8.58
N SER A 305 9.59 -24.18 -7.54
CA SER A 305 8.50 -25.09 -7.12
C SER A 305 7.21 -24.29 -6.87
N VAL A 306 6.06 -24.95 -6.80
CA VAL A 306 4.79 -24.27 -6.48
C VAL A 306 4.42 -24.51 -5.03
N ILE A 307 4.23 -23.43 -4.27
CA ILE A 307 3.86 -23.42 -2.86
C ILE A 307 2.53 -22.68 -2.66
N THR A 308 1.94 -22.80 -1.48
CA THR A 308 0.66 -22.14 -1.16
C THR A 308 0.69 -21.42 0.18
N ALA A 309 -0.04 -20.31 0.28
CA ALA A 309 -0.30 -19.63 1.54
C ALA A 309 -1.80 -19.38 1.70
N THR A 310 -2.30 -19.37 2.94
CA THR A 310 -3.76 -19.27 3.21
C THR A 310 -4.07 -18.22 4.26
N SER A 311 -5.21 -17.55 4.10
CA SER A 311 -5.69 -16.53 5.03
C SER A 311 -7.21 -16.56 5.20
N LYS A 312 -7.68 -16.54 6.45
CA LYS A 312 -9.11 -16.41 6.78
C LYS A 312 -9.54 -14.95 6.96
N ASP A 313 -8.63 -14.08 7.42
CA ASP A 313 -8.88 -12.64 7.58
C ASP A 313 -8.52 -11.84 6.33
N ARG A 314 -7.92 -12.50 5.33
CA ARG A 314 -7.47 -11.95 4.04
C ARG A 314 -6.34 -10.93 4.16
N VAL A 315 -5.71 -10.85 5.34
CA VAL A 315 -4.63 -9.91 5.66
C VAL A 315 -3.37 -10.67 6.10
N ARG A 316 -3.53 -11.70 6.93
CA ARG A 316 -2.42 -12.51 7.47
C ARG A 316 -2.39 -13.87 6.81
N PHE A 317 -1.27 -14.23 6.21
CA PHE A 317 -1.13 -15.46 5.44
C PHE A 317 -0.21 -16.46 6.14
N ASN A 318 -0.66 -17.71 6.20
CA ASN A 318 0.14 -18.84 6.66
C ASN A 318 0.67 -19.59 5.44
N LEU A 319 1.99 -19.54 5.24
CA LEU A 319 2.69 -20.27 4.18
C LEU A 319 2.76 -21.77 4.50
N SER A 320 2.59 -22.63 3.50
CA SER A 320 2.75 -24.07 3.66
C SER A 320 4.22 -24.44 3.88
N LYS A 321 4.46 -25.54 4.60
CA LYS A 321 5.82 -26.05 4.84
C LYS A 321 6.38 -26.89 3.68
N LYS A 322 5.51 -27.32 2.77
CA LYS A 322 5.85 -28.15 1.62
C LYS A 322 5.24 -27.54 0.36
N PRO A 323 5.90 -27.72 -0.79
CA PRO A 323 5.32 -27.36 -2.07
C PRO A 323 4.13 -28.28 -2.39
N ILE A 324 3.18 -27.75 -3.16
CA ILE A 324 2.07 -28.51 -3.76
C ILE A 324 2.47 -29.10 -5.13
N ILE A 325 3.48 -28.51 -5.79
CA ILE A 325 4.20 -29.11 -6.91
C ILE A 325 5.69 -28.95 -6.65
N SER A 326 6.41 -30.05 -6.50
CA SER A 326 7.81 -30.05 -6.05
C SER A 326 8.82 -29.57 -7.07
N GLY A 327 8.42 -29.28 -8.31
CA GLY A 327 9.31 -28.82 -9.39
C GLY A 327 8.70 -29.00 -10.78
N PRO A 328 9.47 -28.67 -11.84
CA PRO A 328 9.07 -28.92 -13.22
C PRO A 328 8.75 -30.40 -13.49
N PRO A 329 7.86 -30.70 -14.46
CA PRO A 329 7.71 -32.04 -15.00
C PRO A 329 9.04 -32.60 -15.50
N LYS A 330 9.19 -33.93 -15.45
CA LYS A 330 10.41 -34.61 -15.90
C LYS A 330 10.70 -34.27 -17.37
N GLY A 331 11.90 -33.75 -17.63
CA GLY A 331 12.37 -33.40 -18.98
C GLY A 331 12.27 -31.91 -19.31
N GLU A 332 11.66 -31.10 -18.44
CA GLU A 332 11.69 -29.64 -18.53
C GLU A 332 12.89 -29.05 -17.79
N ASP A 333 13.32 -27.87 -18.21
CA ASP A 333 14.35 -27.07 -17.55
C ASP A 333 13.84 -26.53 -16.20
N PRO A 334 14.75 -26.08 -15.31
CA PRO A 334 14.38 -25.55 -14.00
C PRO A 334 13.67 -24.18 -14.03
N PHE A 335 13.38 -23.63 -15.21
CA PHE A 335 12.49 -22.47 -15.36
C PHE A 335 11.04 -22.96 -15.42
N PHE A 336 10.35 -22.93 -14.29
CA PHE A 336 9.01 -23.43 -14.03
C PHE A 336 8.28 -22.54 -12.99
N ARG A 337 7.50 -21.55 -13.44
CA ARG A 337 6.95 -20.53 -12.54
C ARG A 337 5.63 -19.92 -13.01
N ASP A 338 5.18 -18.92 -12.28
CA ASP A 338 4.00 -18.10 -12.56
C ASP A 338 2.67 -18.89 -12.62
N PRO A 339 2.34 -19.71 -11.60
CA PRO A 339 1.13 -20.51 -11.58
C PRO A 339 -0.14 -19.63 -11.64
N LYS A 340 -0.85 -19.74 -12.76
CA LYS A 340 -2.16 -19.11 -12.98
C LYS A 340 -3.27 -20.12 -12.74
N VAL A 341 -3.95 -19.97 -11.60
CA VAL A 341 -5.07 -20.83 -11.22
C VAL A 341 -6.40 -20.23 -11.67
N PHE A 342 -7.26 -21.06 -12.26
CA PHE A 342 -8.61 -20.69 -12.67
C PHE A 342 -9.57 -21.88 -12.54
N ARG A 343 -10.87 -21.58 -12.49
CA ARG A 343 -11.92 -22.61 -12.46
C ARG A 343 -12.37 -22.88 -13.90
N ASP A 344 -12.29 -24.13 -14.34
CA ASP A 344 -12.81 -24.54 -15.65
C ASP A 344 -14.33 -24.68 -15.57
N PRO A 345 -15.10 -23.89 -16.35
CA PRO A 345 -16.56 -23.92 -16.29
C PRO A 345 -17.17 -25.19 -16.92
N THR A 346 -16.39 -25.96 -17.69
CA THR A 346 -16.91 -27.12 -18.45
C THR A 346 -17.05 -28.38 -17.59
N ASN A 347 -16.10 -28.60 -16.68
CA ASN A 347 -16.06 -29.75 -15.78
C ASN A 347 -16.11 -29.34 -14.30
N ASN A 348 -16.18 -28.03 -14.01
CA ASN A 348 -16.17 -27.48 -12.66
C ASN A 348 -14.96 -27.95 -11.85
N ASN A 349 -13.81 -28.13 -12.50
CA ASN A 349 -12.54 -28.48 -11.85
C ASN A 349 -11.60 -27.27 -11.77
N TRP A 350 -10.64 -27.26 -10.84
CA TRP A 350 -9.58 -26.23 -10.89
C TRP A 350 -8.53 -26.61 -11.92
N LYS A 351 -8.02 -25.61 -12.62
CA LYS A 351 -6.91 -25.71 -13.56
C LYS A 351 -5.81 -24.75 -13.14
N MET A 352 -4.57 -25.13 -13.44
CA MET A 352 -3.41 -24.29 -13.22
C MET A 352 -2.50 -24.37 -14.43
N ALA A 353 -2.28 -23.22 -15.07
CA ALA A 353 -1.27 -23.06 -16.10
C ALA A 353 0.03 -22.56 -15.45
N VAL A 354 1.15 -23.20 -15.76
CA VAL A 354 2.48 -22.83 -15.25
C VAL A 354 3.40 -22.61 -16.45
N SER A 355 4.14 -21.51 -16.46
CA SER A 355 5.12 -21.26 -17.51
C SER A 355 6.31 -22.19 -17.32
N ALA A 356 6.81 -22.78 -18.41
CA ALA A 356 7.95 -23.68 -18.40
C ALA A 356 8.79 -23.53 -19.67
N THR A 357 9.91 -24.25 -19.76
CA THR A 357 10.68 -24.43 -21.00
C THR A 357 11.33 -25.80 -21.01
N ASN A 358 11.50 -26.37 -22.21
CA ASN A 358 12.24 -27.62 -22.41
C ASN A 358 13.68 -27.37 -22.93
N GLY A 359 14.19 -26.16 -22.70
CA GLY A 359 15.48 -25.68 -23.21
C GLY A 359 15.49 -25.30 -24.69
N LYS A 360 14.40 -25.53 -25.45
CA LYS A 360 14.27 -25.18 -26.88
C LYS A 360 13.10 -24.26 -27.18
N SER A 361 11.98 -24.46 -26.50
CA SER A 361 10.75 -23.68 -26.66
C SER A 361 10.13 -23.40 -25.30
N GLY A 362 9.56 -22.19 -25.15
CA GLY A 362 8.68 -21.88 -24.03
C GLY A 362 7.41 -22.74 -24.09
N GLN A 363 6.96 -23.20 -22.93
CA GLN A 363 5.81 -24.08 -22.78
C GLN A 363 4.85 -23.57 -21.72
N VAL A 364 3.59 -24.00 -21.83
CA VAL A 364 2.58 -23.86 -20.77
C VAL A 364 2.20 -25.25 -20.28
N GLN A 365 2.59 -25.57 -19.05
CA GLN A 365 2.24 -26.82 -18.39
C GLN A 365 0.86 -26.69 -17.74
N LEU A 366 -0.02 -27.65 -17.96
CA LEU A 366 -1.36 -27.66 -17.39
C LEU A 366 -1.48 -28.70 -16.27
N TYR A 367 -2.06 -28.26 -15.16
CA TYR A 367 -2.42 -29.10 -14.03
C TYR A 367 -3.90 -28.96 -13.70
N GLU A 368 -4.45 -29.93 -12.99
CA GLU A 368 -5.83 -29.89 -12.47
C GLU A 368 -5.94 -30.35 -11.01
N SER A 369 -6.99 -29.89 -10.32
CA SER A 369 -7.19 -30.18 -8.89
C SER A 369 -8.64 -30.02 -8.45
N ASP A 370 -9.17 -30.98 -7.68
CA ASP A 370 -10.50 -30.88 -7.09
C ASP A 370 -10.55 -29.99 -5.83
N ASP A 371 -9.40 -29.79 -5.16
CA ASP A 371 -9.32 -29.29 -3.78
C ASP A 371 -8.30 -28.15 -3.55
N LEU A 372 -7.63 -27.68 -4.62
CA LEU A 372 -6.57 -26.66 -4.62
C LEU A 372 -5.27 -27.05 -3.89
N VAL A 373 -5.16 -28.29 -3.41
CA VAL A 373 -4.01 -28.79 -2.65
C VAL A 373 -3.30 -29.90 -3.41
N SER A 374 -4.04 -30.87 -3.93
CA SER A 374 -3.51 -31.97 -4.73
C SER A 374 -3.68 -31.66 -6.21
N TRP A 375 -2.56 -31.57 -6.93
CA TRP A 375 -2.52 -31.22 -8.35
C TRP A 375 -1.97 -32.36 -9.18
N SER A 376 -2.70 -32.71 -10.25
CA SER A 376 -2.29 -33.70 -11.25
C SER A 376 -1.82 -33.00 -12.51
N HIS A 377 -0.67 -33.41 -13.05
CA HIS A 377 -0.21 -32.90 -14.36
C HIS A 377 -1.08 -33.50 -15.45
N VAL A 378 -1.65 -32.62 -16.29
CA VAL A 378 -2.48 -33.01 -17.44
C VAL A 378 -1.62 -33.16 -18.69
N GLY A 379 -0.65 -32.26 -18.87
CA GLY A 379 0.24 -32.24 -20.02
C GLY A 379 0.64 -30.82 -20.43
N ILE A 380 1.20 -30.70 -21.63
CA ILE A 380 1.58 -29.42 -22.21
C ILE A 380 0.36 -28.83 -22.93
N LEU A 381 -0.13 -27.68 -22.47
CA LEU A 381 -1.24 -26.97 -23.11
C LEU A 381 -0.80 -26.31 -24.42
N TYR A 382 0.42 -25.76 -24.43
CA TYR A 382 0.97 -25.07 -25.58
C TYR A 382 2.49 -25.11 -25.57
N THR A 383 3.09 -25.27 -26.75
CA THR A 383 4.53 -25.13 -26.98
C THR A 383 4.74 -24.04 -28.01
N GLY A 384 5.56 -23.04 -27.69
CA GLY A 384 5.92 -21.99 -28.62
C GLY A 384 6.73 -22.55 -29.79
N ASP A 385 6.41 -22.10 -31.00
CA ASP A 385 7.13 -22.42 -32.24
C ASP A 385 8.28 -21.43 -32.54
N GLY A 386 8.52 -20.48 -31.63
CA GLY A 386 9.53 -19.43 -31.77
C GLY A 386 9.11 -18.25 -32.66
N SER A 387 7.90 -18.25 -33.22
CA SER A 387 7.41 -17.17 -34.08
C SER A 387 7.06 -15.89 -33.31
N THR A 388 6.72 -16.01 -32.02
CA THR A 388 6.31 -14.89 -31.15
C THR A 388 7.40 -14.42 -30.17
N GLY A 389 8.64 -14.90 -30.35
CA GLY A 389 9.79 -14.56 -29.52
C GLY A 389 10.84 -15.67 -29.50
N LYS A 390 12.10 -15.29 -29.30
CA LYS A 390 13.18 -16.24 -28.98
C LYS A 390 13.28 -16.37 -27.46
N LEU A 391 13.59 -17.59 -26.99
CA LEU A 391 13.91 -17.87 -25.59
C LEU A 391 15.05 -16.99 -25.08
#